data_AF-A0A482XBB1-F1
#
_entry.id   AF-A0A482XBB1-F1
#
_cell.length_a   1.000
_cell.length_b   1.000
_cell.length_c   1.000
_cell.angle_alpha   90.00
_cell.angle_beta   90.00
_cell.angle_gamma   90.00
#
_symmetry.space_group_name_H-M   'P 1'
#
loop_
_entity.id
_entity.type
_entity.pdbx_description
1 polymer ?
#
loop_
_entity_poly.entity_id
_entity_poly.type
_entity_poly.pdbx_seq_one_letter_code
_entity_poly.pdbx_strand_id
1 'polypeptide(L)'
;MFNNMKNKIREKTGSELPKFSLGQIQQKVGLGRHSRQGSETSLSSIAPEDDVRSIQQSPPPPSATAPPPTTATLLEDPPASPLGLKPVNNELVLADGKSLTPKDLTRLAKREDEWRSRLEKRDAEWTTKLERREAELTRLLEDKEREWRKQEQSLTEDLLRSTRELKDALKMAEECKRKMVQHQEDKDQLEGFQNQELSKIKHLLLQKEQENAENGSALKEATALVETLKQEVNRLRPFEEQISNFQDDIECLRHSSEKERWLLSSQLAQSEETVRHLRDRVAVLTCRSEAECVALGATLSSDERVQALLGERALLERRLEEAHVHLSDIKASWSGQISALETQVGRLSRQAGEEGVERRRAEQKIVELEAKLEEEQKEKQRLVAKLERTASERDNLAQELKNVAQDVAITKSENVDLSEKVIDAEKKCLEYLAENERLTQELMDEKLKSKESVSGSADHNNELLVEQLAQITRELESLKEKNEELEKAAQAIREERDGISLKTAQMSAELKIANQQLEVQQQEYNSLHLRLSEQLSKEAQEQEAHAEEYKKNENSFSHLEQELQATISDLQDQLGDKNKAQHLTRAVATLLKFSPEEERLLRDTLEWKMSWFGSRPRLPSSSS
;
A
#
# COMPACT_ATOMS: atom_id res chain seq x y z
N MET A 1 39.79 40.51 -29.74
CA MET A 1 39.35 39.20 -30.30
C MET A 1 37.86 39.15 -30.62
N PHE A 2 36.96 39.64 -29.75
CA PHE A 2 35.51 39.69 -30.01
C PHE A 2 35.08 40.43 -31.29
N ASN A 3 35.71 41.56 -31.62
CA ASN A 3 35.41 42.30 -32.86
C ASN A 3 35.80 41.54 -34.13
N ASN A 4 36.85 40.73 -34.06
CA ASN A 4 37.29 39.91 -35.20
C ASN A 4 36.32 38.73 -35.42
N MET A 5 35.79 38.17 -34.34
CA MET A 5 34.77 37.11 -34.39
C MET A 5 33.41 37.64 -34.91
N LYS A 6 33.03 38.86 -34.50
CA LYS A 6 31.80 39.53 -34.96
C LYS A 6 31.82 39.83 -36.46
N ASN A 7 32.98 40.24 -36.97
CA ASN A 7 33.18 40.46 -38.42
C ASN A 7 33.12 39.14 -39.21
N LYS A 8 33.70 38.06 -38.67
CA LYS A 8 33.74 36.74 -39.31
C LYS A 8 32.38 36.03 -39.35
N ILE A 9 31.48 36.34 -38.43
CA ILE A 9 30.08 35.85 -38.44
C ILE A 9 29.24 36.64 -39.45
N ARG A 10 29.37 37.98 -39.49
CA ARG A 10 28.68 38.85 -40.47
C ARG A 10 28.99 38.45 -41.91
N GLU A 11 30.23 38.09 -42.19
CA GLU A 11 30.68 37.65 -43.52
C GLU A 11 30.13 36.27 -43.91
N LYS A 12 29.82 35.39 -42.94
CA LYS A 12 29.31 34.03 -43.18
C LYS A 12 27.78 33.91 -43.21
N THR A 13 27.05 34.83 -42.59
CA THR A 13 25.58 34.72 -42.44
C THR A 13 24.79 35.86 -43.11
N GLY A 14 25.48 36.86 -43.69
CA GLY A 14 24.85 37.93 -44.48
C GLY A 14 23.85 38.80 -43.72
N SER A 15 23.75 38.66 -42.40
CA SER A 15 22.79 39.35 -41.54
C SER A 15 23.44 39.71 -40.20
N GLU A 16 23.08 40.88 -39.65
CA GLU A 16 23.54 41.27 -38.33
C GLU A 16 22.79 40.46 -37.24
N LEU A 17 23.52 40.03 -36.21
CA LEU A 17 22.94 39.40 -35.03
C LEU A 17 21.92 40.34 -34.37
N PRO A 18 20.73 39.86 -33.98
CA PRO A 18 19.70 40.69 -33.36
C PRO A 18 20.22 41.31 -32.06
N LYS A 19 19.99 42.62 -31.88
CA LYS A 19 20.22 43.30 -30.61
C LYS A 19 19.21 42.80 -29.59
N PHE A 20 19.62 41.91 -28.68
CA PHE A 20 18.82 41.56 -27.52
C PHE A 20 18.81 42.74 -26.53
N SER A 21 17.67 43.43 -26.45
CA SER A 21 17.35 44.37 -25.39
C SER A 21 16.97 43.58 -24.14
N LEU A 22 17.86 43.61 -23.14
CA LEU A 22 17.62 43.08 -21.80
C LEU A 22 16.65 44.02 -21.07
N GLY A 23 15.35 43.79 -21.20
CA GLY A 23 14.36 44.68 -20.61
C GLY A 23 12.92 44.24 -20.82
N GLN A 24 12.61 42.99 -20.51
CA GLN A 24 11.27 42.48 -20.12
C GLN A 24 11.31 40.96 -20.23
N ILE A 25 11.15 40.28 -19.10
CA ILE A 25 10.35 39.05 -18.89
C ILE A 25 10.58 38.71 -17.42
N GLN A 26 9.74 39.33 -16.59
CA GLN A 26 9.34 38.78 -15.31
C GLN A 26 8.21 37.77 -15.60
N GLN A 27 8.18 36.71 -14.79
CA GLN A 27 7.13 35.70 -14.68
C GLN A 27 7.17 34.56 -15.72
N LYS A 28 7.58 33.37 -15.23
CA LYS A 28 6.71 32.20 -14.96
C LYS A 28 7.47 30.90 -15.24
N VAL A 29 8.15 30.36 -14.23
CA VAL A 29 8.62 28.97 -14.22
C VAL A 29 8.03 28.30 -13.00
N GLY A 30 7.04 27.43 -13.26
CA GLY A 30 6.51 26.47 -12.30
C GLY A 30 7.35 25.21 -12.32
N LEU A 31 7.60 24.70 -11.11
CA LEU A 31 8.40 23.54 -10.76
C LEU A 31 7.85 22.21 -11.29
N GLY A 32 8.77 21.28 -11.51
CA GLY A 32 8.52 19.84 -11.59
C GLY A 32 9.74 19.06 -11.10
N ARG A 33 9.87 18.92 -9.78
CA ARG A 33 10.83 18.04 -9.09
C ARG A 33 10.41 16.58 -9.29
N HIS A 34 11.36 15.67 -9.54
CA HIS A 34 11.47 14.46 -8.73
C HIS A 34 12.90 13.91 -8.73
N SER A 35 13.40 13.77 -7.50
CA SER A 35 14.67 13.20 -7.11
C SER A 35 14.41 11.76 -6.69
N ARG A 36 15.24 10.82 -7.15
CA ARG A 36 15.47 9.57 -6.43
C ARG A 36 16.97 9.28 -6.39
N GLN A 37 17.40 9.02 -5.17
CA GLN A 37 18.72 8.69 -4.70
C GLN A 37 18.86 7.15 -4.73
N GLY A 38 20.01 6.63 -5.14
CA GLY A 38 20.31 5.19 -5.14
C GLY A 38 21.79 4.93 -5.34
N SER A 39 22.39 4.27 -4.36
CA SER A 39 23.82 4.05 -4.15
C SER A 39 24.43 2.95 -5.03
N GLU A 40 25.75 3.08 -5.22
CA GLU A 40 26.81 2.08 -5.46
C GLU A 40 26.44 0.67 -5.95
N THR A 41 27.08 0.23 -7.06
CA THR A 41 27.91 -0.99 -7.09
C THR A 41 28.66 -1.14 -8.44
N SER A 42 29.90 -1.58 -8.29
CA SER A 42 30.92 -2.14 -9.18
C SER A 42 30.55 -2.97 -10.44
N LEU A 43 31.41 -2.76 -11.45
CA LEU A 43 32.11 -3.72 -12.34
C LEU A 43 31.43 -4.35 -13.60
N SER A 44 32.20 -4.19 -14.70
CA SER A 44 32.53 -5.18 -15.77
C SER A 44 31.73 -5.25 -17.08
N SER A 45 32.41 -4.81 -18.14
CA SER A 45 32.73 -5.53 -19.40
C SER A 45 31.59 -6.06 -20.30
N ILE A 46 31.49 -5.54 -21.54
CA ILE A 46 31.69 -6.33 -22.78
C ILE A 46 31.69 -5.43 -24.03
N ALA A 47 32.49 -5.85 -25.01
CA ALA A 47 32.89 -5.23 -26.26
C ALA A 47 31.76 -4.94 -27.28
N PRO A 48 32.03 -4.13 -28.31
CA PRO A 48 31.11 -3.89 -29.43
C PRO A 48 31.35 -4.91 -30.55
N GLU A 49 30.26 -5.43 -31.12
CA GLU A 49 30.26 -6.04 -32.45
C GLU A 49 29.31 -5.21 -33.32
N ASP A 50 29.90 -4.64 -34.37
CA ASP A 50 29.22 -4.07 -35.50
C ASP A 50 28.43 -5.16 -36.23
N ASP A 51 27.18 -4.88 -36.60
CA ASP A 51 26.78 -5.26 -37.95
C ASP A 51 25.69 -4.35 -38.51
N VAL A 52 26.04 -3.74 -39.62
CA VAL A 52 25.23 -2.85 -40.45
C VAL A 52 24.34 -3.73 -41.32
N ARG A 53 23.01 -3.53 -41.32
CA ARG A 53 22.22 -3.67 -42.56
C ARG A 53 20.86 -2.98 -42.50
N SER A 54 20.60 -2.31 -43.61
CA SER A 54 19.52 -1.38 -43.93
C SER A 54 18.10 -1.92 -43.79
N ILE A 55 17.23 -1.02 -43.35
CA ILE A 55 15.78 -1.04 -43.48
C ILE A 55 15.42 -0.44 -44.85
N GLN A 56 14.62 -1.13 -45.68
CA GLN A 56 13.50 -0.48 -46.38
C GLN A 56 12.46 -1.47 -46.95
N GLN A 57 11.19 -1.31 -46.48
CA GLN A 57 9.88 -1.56 -47.13
C GLN A 57 9.57 -2.97 -47.67
N SER A 58 8.54 -3.71 -47.23
CA SER A 58 7.07 -3.43 -47.29
C SER A 58 6.28 -4.66 -46.72
N PRO A 59 4.94 -4.60 -46.50
CA PRO A 59 4.23 -5.31 -45.41
C PRO A 59 3.38 -6.55 -45.85
N PRO A 60 2.43 -7.07 -45.02
CA PRO A 60 2.45 -8.38 -44.35
C PRO A 60 1.59 -9.49 -45.01
N PRO A 61 1.78 -10.78 -44.63
CA PRO A 61 0.64 -11.69 -44.40
C PRO A 61 0.95 -12.71 -43.25
N PRO A 62 0.11 -13.73 -42.93
CA PRO A 62 -1.22 -14.06 -43.45
C PRO A 62 -2.32 -14.21 -42.36
N SER A 63 -3.54 -13.87 -42.74
CA SER A 63 -4.78 -14.25 -42.07
C SER A 63 -5.10 -15.71 -42.39
N ALA A 64 -5.31 -16.52 -41.35
CA ALA A 64 -5.74 -17.89 -41.45
C ALA A 64 -7.27 -18.00 -41.43
N THR A 65 -7.72 -18.88 -42.31
CA THR A 65 -9.06 -19.26 -42.76
C THR A 65 -9.86 -20.03 -41.71
N ALA A 66 -11.18 -19.76 -41.62
CA ALA A 66 -12.32 -20.70 -41.56
C ALA A 66 -13.53 -20.05 -40.83
N PRO A 67 -14.77 -20.57 -40.96
CA PRO A 67 -15.74 -20.32 -42.03
C PRO A 67 -17.01 -19.58 -41.52
N PRO A 68 -17.90 -19.07 -42.40
CA PRO A 68 -19.15 -18.43 -42.00
C PRO A 68 -20.32 -19.43 -41.90
N PRO A 69 -21.35 -19.12 -41.10
CA PRO A 69 -22.70 -19.21 -41.66
C PRO A 69 -23.67 -18.17 -41.09
N THR A 70 -24.18 -17.26 -41.94
CA THR A 70 -25.56 -16.72 -41.94
C THR A 70 -25.66 -15.88 -43.22
N THR A 71 -26.62 -16.04 -44.13
CA THR A 71 -28.04 -15.78 -43.91
C THR A 71 -28.81 -16.45 -45.04
N ALA A 72 -29.81 -17.25 -44.68
CA ALA A 72 -30.82 -17.76 -45.59
C ALA A 72 -31.77 -16.62 -45.97
N THR A 73 -31.87 -16.35 -47.26
CA THR A 73 -32.97 -15.60 -47.87
C THR A 73 -34.07 -16.59 -48.21
N LEU A 74 -35.27 -16.25 -47.77
CA LEU A 74 -36.58 -16.74 -48.21
C LEU A 74 -36.60 -17.23 -49.66
N LEU A 75 -37.00 -18.49 -49.84
CA LEU A 75 -37.78 -18.93 -50.99
C LEU A 75 -38.60 -20.16 -50.61
N GLU A 76 -39.89 -20.03 -50.88
CA GLU A 76 -40.95 -21.02 -50.83
C GLU A 76 -40.55 -22.30 -51.58
N ASP A 77 -40.77 -23.47 -51.00
CA ASP A 77 -41.81 -24.43 -51.42
C ASP A 77 -41.73 -25.75 -50.62
N PRO A 78 -42.85 -26.47 -50.45
CA PRO A 78 -43.05 -27.49 -49.41
C PRO A 78 -42.57 -28.90 -49.82
N PRO A 79 -42.24 -29.77 -48.86
CA PRO A 79 -42.01 -31.19 -49.12
C PRO A 79 -43.34 -31.94 -49.24
N ALA A 80 -43.47 -32.67 -50.34
CA ALA A 80 -44.57 -33.57 -50.60
C ALA A 80 -44.56 -34.82 -49.70
N SER A 81 -45.77 -35.20 -49.27
CA SER A 81 -46.29 -36.57 -49.13
C SER A 81 -46.20 -37.28 -47.76
N PRO A 82 -47.15 -38.19 -47.42
CA PRO A 82 -48.29 -38.69 -48.22
C PRO A 82 -49.65 -38.67 -47.46
N LEU A 83 -50.67 -39.25 -48.12
CA LEU A 83 -51.92 -39.79 -47.54
C LEU A 83 -53.12 -38.84 -47.38
N GLY A 84 -53.57 -38.28 -48.51
CA GLY A 84 -54.99 -38.00 -48.73
C GLY A 84 -55.77 -39.29 -48.96
N LEU A 85 -56.18 -39.95 -47.87
CA LEU A 85 -57.26 -40.94 -47.92
C LEU A 85 -58.59 -40.21 -48.07
N LYS A 86 -59.25 -40.44 -49.21
CA LYS A 86 -60.63 -40.04 -49.48
C LYS A 86 -61.55 -40.57 -48.36
N PRO A 87 -62.51 -39.79 -47.83
CA PRO A 87 -63.53 -40.34 -46.96
C PRO A 87 -64.51 -41.15 -47.83
N VAL A 88 -64.29 -42.45 -47.91
CA VAL A 88 -65.29 -43.40 -48.38
C VAL A 88 -66.01 -43.89 -47.13
N ASN A 89 -67.31 -43.59 -47.04
CA ASN A 89 -68.31 -44.09 -46.11
C ASN A 89 -67.81 -45.11 -45.07
N ASN A 90 -67.56 -44.64 -43.85
CA ASN A 90 -67.56 -45.49 -42.66
C ASN A 90 -68.84 -45.18 -41.86
N GLU A 91 -69.87 -46.01 -42.05
CA GLU A 91 -70.82 -46.25 -40.97
C GLU A 91 -70.02 -46.81 -39.78
N LEU A 92 -69.72 -45.97 -38.80
CA LEU A 92 -69.13 -46.40 -37.53
C LEU A 92 -70.17 -47.19 -36.75
N VAL A 93 -70.18 -48.51 -36.97
CA VAL A 93 -70.88 -49.48 -36.14
C VAL A 93 -69.98 -49.77 -34.94
N LEU A 94 -70.48 -49.51 -33.72
CA LEU A 94 -69.82 -49.94 -32.48
C LEU A 94 -69.84 -51.48 -32.40
N ALA A 95 -68.87 -52.05 -31.67
CA ALA A 95 -68.67 -53.51 -31.57
C ALA A 95 -69.87 -54.31 -31.02
N ASP A 96 -70.94 -53.64 -30.58
CA ASP A 96 -72.20 -54.17 -30.07
C ASP A 96 -73.40 -53.96 -31.02
N GLY A 97 -73.17 -53.60 -32.29
CA GLY A 97 -74.19 -53.67 -33.36
C GLY A 97 -75.30 -52.61 -33.28
N LYS A 98 -75.15 -51.57 -32.46
CA LYS A 98 -76.05 -50.40 -32.44
C LYS A 98 -75.46 -49.29 -33.30
N SER A 99 -76.22 -48.82 -34.28
CA SER A 99 -75.89 -47.62 -35.07
C SER A 99 -75.98 -46.39 -34.19
N LEU A 100 -74.93 -45.56 -34.15
CA LEU A 100 -74.99 -44.29 -33.47
C LEU A 100 -76.08 -43.42 -34.12
N THR A 101 -76.99 -42.87 -33.32
CA THR A 101 -77.98 -41.94 -33.86
C THR A 101 -77.27 -40.64 -34.27
N PRO A 102 -77.82 -39.85 -35.21
CA PRO A 102 -77.26 -38.55 -35.59
C PRO A 102 -77.05 -37.59 -34.40
N LYS A 103 -77.82 -37.76 -33.31
CA LYS A 103 -77.67 -37.02 -32.04
C LYS A 103 -76.45 -37.47 -31.22
N ASP A 104 -76.11 -38.76 -31.28
CA ASP A 104 -74.94 -39.32 -30.59
C ASP A 104 -73.65 -38.97 -31.35
N LEU A 105 -73.69 -38.99 -32.68
CA LEU A 105 -72.61 -38.48 -33.55
C LEU A 105 -72.34 -36.99 -33.32
N THR A 106 -73.38 -36.15 -33.19
CA THR A 106 -73.20 -34.72 -32.87
C THR A 106 -72.68 -34.47 -31.45
N ARG A 107 -73.05 -35.32 -30.47
CA ARG A 107 -72.49 -35.23 -29.11
C ARG A 107 -71.04 -35.66 -29.05
N LEU A 108 -70.66 -36.73 -29.76
CA LEU A 108 -69.28 -37.17 -29.87
C LEU A 108 -68.43 -36.16 -30.64
N ALA A 109 -68.94 -35.59 -31.74
CA ALA A 109 -68.25 -34.52 -32.47
C ALA A 109 -68.01 -33.30 -31.58
N LYS A 110 -69.02 -32.83 -30.83
CA LYS A 110 -68.84 -31.72 -29.87
C LYS A 110 -67.81 -32.04 -28.79
N ARG A 111 -67.84 -33.27 -28.27
CA ARG A 111 -66.89 -33.71 -27.25
C ARG A 111 -65.48 -33.84 -27.84
N GLU A 112 -65.36 -34.32 -29.07
CA GLU A 112 -64.11 -34.38 -29.83
C GLU A 112 -63.56 -32.98 -30.10
N ASP A 113 -64.40 -32.03 -30.51
CA ASP A 113 -64.04 -30.63 -30.69
C ASP A 113 -63.60 -29.99 -29.35
N GLU A 114 -64.27 -30.31 -28.24
CA GLU A 114 -63.83 -29.90 -26.90
C GLU A 114 -62.47 -30.49 -26.52
N TRP A 115 -62.21 -31.77 -26.83
CA TRP A 115 -60.92 -32.41 -26.58
C TRP A 115 -59.82 -31.84 -27.49
N ARG A 116 -60.12 -31.61 -28.77
CA ARG A 116 -59.22 -30.95 -29.73
C ARG A 116 -58.90 -29.53 -29.28
N SER A 117 -59.90 -28.75 -28.88
CA SER A 117 -59.71 -27.39 -28.36
C SER A 117 -58.91 -27.37 -27.05
N ARG A 118 -59.12 -28.34 -26.14
CA ARG A 118 -58.31 -28.48 -24.92
C ARG A 118 -56.87 -28.87 -25.22
N LEU A 119 -56.67 -29.79 -26.17
CA LEU A 119 -55.34 -30.21 -26.60
C LEU A 119 -54.61 -29.06 -27.29
N GLU A 120 -55.26 -28.37 -28.24
CA GLU A 120 -54.73 -27.19 -28.92
C GLU A 120 -54.42 -26.04 -27.96
N LYS A 121 -55.29 -25.79 -26.97
CA LYS A 121 -54.99 -24.82 -25.91
C LYS A 121 -53.80 -25.24 -25.07
N ARG A 122 -53.67 -26.53 -24.75
CA ARG A 122 -52.53 -27.04 -23.98
C ARG A 122 -51.25 -27.03 -24.80
N ASP A 123 -51.31 -27.32 -26.08
CA ASP A 123 -50.20 -27.22 -27.02
C ASP A 123 -49.78 -25.76 -27.17
N ALA A 124 -50.71 -24.82 -27.37
CA ALA A 124 -50.41 -23.38 -27.39
C ALA A 124 -49.82 -22.88 -26.06
N GLU A 125 -50.32 -23.35 -24.92
CA GLU A 125 -49.74 -23.02 -23.60
C GLU A 125 -48.32 -23.60 -23.43
N TRP A 126 -48.01 -24.76 -24.00
CA TRP A 126 -46.67 -25.34 -24.00
C TRP A 126 -45.74 -24.62 -24.97
N THR A 127 -46.19 -24.32 -26.18
CA THR A 127 -45.45 -23.55 -27.18
C THR A 127 -45.09 -22.17 -26.64
N THR A 128 -46.05 -21.44 -26.06
CA THR A 128 -45.76 -20.13 -25.46
C THR A 128 -44.85 -20.20 -24.23
N LYS A 129 -44.84 -21.32 -23.49
CA LYS A 129 -43.85 -21.55 -22.41
C LYS A 129 -42.47 -21.83 -22.96
N LEU A 130 -42.37 -22.63 -24.02
CA LEU A 130 -41.13 -22.95 -24.70
C LEU A 130 -40.52 -21.68 -25.31
N GLU A 131 -41.31 -20.93 -26.08
CA GLU A 131 -40.92 -19.63 -26.65
C GLU A 131 -40.46 -18.63 -25.59
N ARG A 132 -41.15 -18.55 -24.45
CA ARG A 132 -40.73 -17.69 -23.34
C ARG A 132 -39.40 -18.13 -22.74
N ARG A 133 -39.16 -19.45 -22.62
CA ARG A 133 -37.89 -19.99 -22.12
C ARG A 133 -36.77 -19.82 -23.13
N GLU A 134 -37.03 -20.01 -24.41
CA GLU A 134 -36.09 -19.72 -25.48
C GLU A 134 -35.73 -18.23 -25.49
N ALA A 135 -36.70 -17.33 -25.42
CA ALA A 135 -36.46 -15.89 -25.35
C ALA A 135 -35.67 -15.47 -24.09
N GLU A 136 -35.95 -16.10 -22.93
CA GLU A 136 -35.19 -15.86 -21.69
C GLU A 136 -33.73 -16.32 -21.82
N LEU A 137 -33.49 -17.49 -22.41
CA LEU A 137 -32.14 -18.00 -22.68
C LEU A 137 -31.40 -17.13 -23.70
N THR A 138 -32.06 -16.72 -24.79
CA THR A 138 -31.49 -15.80 -25.78
C THR A 138 -31.10 -14.48 -25.13
N ARG A 139 -31.97 -13.91 -24.29
CA ARG A 139 -31.66 -12.66 -23.56
C ARG A 139 -30.47 -12.84 -22.61
N LEU A 140 -30.38 -13.95 -21.88
CA LEU A 140 -29.23 -14.21 -21.00
C LEU A 140 -27.92 -14.33 -21.79
N LEU A 141 -27.95 -14.95 -22.97
CA LEU A 141 -26.77 -15.03 -23.84
C LEU A 141 -26.38 -13.66 -24.39
N GLU A 142 -27.35 -12.84 -24.82
CA GLU A 142 -27.10 -11.46 -25.26
C GLU A 142 -26.55 -10.58 -24.12
N ASP A 143 -27.09 -10.72 -22.91
CA ASP A 143 -26.61 -10.02 -21.71
C ASP A 143 -25.16 -10.41 -21.43
N LYS A 144 -24.84 -11.71 -21.47
CA LYS A 144 -23.47 -12.22 -21.32
C LYS A 144 -22.55 -11.73 -22.43
N GLU A 145 -22.98 -11.77 -23.68
CA GLU A 145 -22.18 -11.27 -24.80
C GLU A 145 -21.91 -9.76 -24.68
N ARG A 146 -22.88 -8.98 -24.18
CA ARG A 146 -22.68 -7.55 -23.88
C ARG A 146 -21.71 -7.33 -22.72
N GLU A 147 -21.78 -8.13 -21.66
CA GLU A 147 -20.81 -8.08 -20.55
C GLU A 147 -19.40 -8.41 -21.03
N TRP A 148 -19.24 -9.49 -21.79
CA TRP A 148 -17.96 -9.90 -22.37
C TRP A 148 -17.38 -8.82 -23.29
N ARG A 149 -18.18 -8.23 -24.19
CA ARG A 149 -17.72 -7.12 -25.03
C ARG A 149 -17.29 -5.90 -24.23
N LYS A 150 -18.03 -5.54 -23.17
CA LYS A 150 -17.65 -4.43 -22.29
C LYS A 150 -16.32 -4.71 -21.58
N GLN A 151 -16.13 -5.94 -21.12
CA GLN A 151 -14.91 -6.34 -20.44
C GLN A 151 -13.71 -6.37 -21.38
N GLU A 152 -13.88 -6.87 -22.60
CA GLU A 152 -12.88 -6.82 -23.67
C GLU A 152 -12.50 -5.36 -24.04
N GLN A 153 -13.50 -4.48 -24.16
CA GLN A 153 -13.28 -3.05 -24.40
C GLN A 153 -12.51 -2.39 -23.25
N SER A 154 -12.90 -2.63 -21.99
CA SER A 154 -12.20 -2.10 -20.83
C SER A 154 -10.74 -2.56 -20.80
N LEU A 155 -10.48 -3.85 -21.03
CA LEU A 155 -9.12 -4.39 -21.08
C LEU A 155 -8.29 -3.76 -22.21
N THR A 156 -8.91 -3.55 -23.37
CA THR A 156 -8.25 -2.90 -24.51
C THR A 156 -7.93 -1.44 -24.19
N GLU A 157 -8.85 -0.71 -23.58
CA GLU A 157 -8.65 0.68 -23.16
C GLU A 157 -7.56 0.82 -22.09
N ASP A 158 -7.54 -0.07 -21.10
CA ASP A 158 -6.51 -0.11 -20.05
C ASP A 158 -5.13 -0.45 -20.62
N LEU A 159 -5.06 -1.42 -21.54
CA LEU A 159 -3.81 -1.77 -22.22
C LEU A 159 -3.30 -0.60 -23.08
N LEU A 160 -4.19 0.10 -23.78
CA LEU A 160 -3.86 1.28 -24.56
C LEU A 160 -3.40 2.44 -23.67
N ARG A 161 -4.04 2.64 -22.51
CA ARG A 161 -3.65 3.64 -21.51
C ARG A 161 -2.25 3.34 -20.95
N SER A 162 -2.03 2.12 -20.48
CA SER A 162 -0.72 1.65 -20.00
C SER A 162 0.36 1.80 -21.08
N THR A 163 0.04 1.48 -22.34
CA THR A 163 0.97 1.66 -23.46
C THR A 163 1.34 3.12 -23.70
N ARG A 164 0.40 4.06 -23.53
CA ARG A 164 0.69 5.51 -23.65
C ARG A 164 1.57 6.00 -22.51
N GLU A 165 1.23 5.62 -21.27
CA GLU A 165 2.01 5.97 -20.08
C GLU A 165 3.46 5.47 -20.19
N LEU A 166 3.67 4.23 -20.63
CA LEU A 166 5.01 3.69 -20.88
C LEU A 166 5.76 4.44 -21.98
N LYS A 167 5.08 4.83 -23.06
CA LYS A 167 5.69 5.63 -24.14
C LYS A 167 6.10 7.03 -23.65
N ASP A 168 5.28 7.67 -22.83
CA ASP A 168 5.60 8.99 -22.31
C ASP A 168 6.72 8.92 -21.26
N ALA A 169 6.71 7.89 -20.39
CA ALA A 169 7.82 7.61 -19.48
C ALA A 169 9.13 7.34 -20.24
N LEU A 170 9.09 6.59 -21.35
CA LEU A 170 10.25 6.34 -22.19
C LEU A 170 10.80 7.64 -22.80
N LYS A 171 9.94 8.49 -23.36
CA LYS A 171 10.35 9.80 -23.91
C LYS A 171 10.99 10.68 -22.84
N MET A 172 10.43 10.71 -21.63
CA MET A 172 11.00 11.46 -20.52
C MET A 172 12.37 10.91 -20.12
N ALA A 173 12.53 9.58 -20.06
CA ALA A 173 13.81 8.94 -19.78
C ALA A 173 14.87 9.26 -20.85
N GLU A 174 14.49 9.24 -22.13
CA GLU A 174 15.36 9.62 -23.25
C GLU A 174 15.78 11.10 -23.19
N GLU A 175 14.86 12.00 -22.81
CA GLU A 175 15.17 13.41 -22.64
C GLU A 175 16.11 13.65 -21.45
N CYS A 176 15.88 12.98 -20.32
CA CYS A 176 16.77 13.00 -19.17
C CYS A 176 18.17 12.50 -19.55
N LYS A 177 18.27 11.39 -20.29
CA LYS A 177 19.54 10.86 -20.81
C LYS A 177 20.25 11.89 -21.69
N ARG A 178 19.53 12.57 -22.59
CA ARG A 178 20.09 13.61 -23.46
C ARG A 178 20.65 14.79 -22.66
N LYS A 179 19.92 15.26 -21.64
CA LYS A 179 20.39 16.33 -20.74
C LYS A 179 21.62 15.91 -19.95
N MET A 180 21.68 14.66 -19.48
CA MET A 180 22.88 14.14 -18.81
C MET A 180 24.11 14.14 -19.71
N VAL A 181 23.98 13.70 -20.96
CA VAL A 181 25.08 13.74 -21.93
C VAL A 181 25.52 15.18 -22.19
N GLN A 182 24.58 16.10 -22.40
CA GLN A 182 24.91 17.52 -22.59
C GLN A 182 25.67 18.10 -21.39
N HIS A 183 25.21 17.82 -20.16
CA HIS A 183 25.90 18.29 -18.96
C HIS A 183 27.30 17.68 -18.80
N GLN A 184 27.50 16.44 -19.26
CA GLN A 184 28.82 15.83 -19.29
C GLN A 184 29.74 16.51 -20.32
N GLU A 185 29.24 16.80 -21.52
CA GLU A 185 29.99 17.54 -22.54
C GLU A 185 30.36 18.95 -22.08
N ASP A 186 29.42 19.67 -21.45
CA ASP A 186 29.67 21.01 -20.89
C ASP A 186 30.72 20.97 -19.78
N LYS A 187 30.68 19.92 -18.93
CA LYS A 187 31.68 19.69 -17.88
C LYS A 187 33.05 19.45 -18.48
N ASP A 188 33.17 18.58 -19.47
CA ASP A 188 34.45 18.27 -20.13
C ASP A 188 35.03 19.50 -20.83
N GLN A 189 34.18 20.35 -21.43
CA GLN A 189 34.61 21.63 -22.00
C GLN A 189 35.15 22.60 -20.93
N LEU A 190 34.45 22.73 -19.79
CA LEU A 190 34.90 23.57 -18.69
C LEU A 190 36.23 23.09 -18.11
N GLU A 191 36.40 21.77 -17.93
CA GLU A 191 37.67 21.16 -17.50
C GLU A 191 38.79 21.42 -18.53
N GLY A 192 38.47 21.36 -19.83
CA GLY A 192 39.40 21.72 -20.90
C GLY A 192 39.88 23.17 -20.82
N PHE A 193 38.96 24.12 -20.59
CA PHE A 193 39.31 25.54 -20.40
C PHE A 193 40.14 25.75 -19.12
N GLN A 194 39.76 25.11 -18.01
CA GLN A 194 40.51 25.19 -16.75
C GLN A 194 41.94 24.68 -16.92
N ASN A 195 42.14 23.55 -17.60
CA ASN A 195 43.47 23.00 -17.88
C ASN A 195 44.31 23.92 -18.77
N GLN A 196 43.67 24.58 -19.76
CA GLN A 196 44.35 25.56 -20.60
C GLN A 196 44.79 26.79 -19.79
N GLU A 197 43.92 27.34 -18.95
CA GLU A 197 44.25 28.49 -18.09
C GLU A 197 45.32 28.12 -17.05
N LEU A 198 45.25 26.93 -16.45
CA LEU A 198 46.28 26.43 -15.54
C LEU A 198 47.64 26.32 -16.24
N SER A 199 47.67 25.86 -17.49
CA SER A 199 48.90 25.78 -18.28
C SER A 199 49.49 27.16 -18.60
N LYS A 200 48.64 28.15 -18.91
CA LYS A 200 49.08 29.55 -19.10
C LYS A 200 49.64 30.14 -17.82
N ILE A 201 48.96 29.94 -16.68
CA ILE A 201 49.42 30.40 -15.37
C ILE A 201 50.76 29.74 -15.03
N LYS A 202 50.90 28.43 -15.26
CA LYS A 202 52.16 27.72 -15.03
C LYS A 202 53.31 28.28 -15.88
N HIS A 203 53.06 28.59 -17.15
CA HIS A 203 54.08 29.19 -18.02
C HIS A 203 54.48 30.59 -17.54
N LEU A 204 53.51 31.45 -17.20
CA LEU A 204 53.77 32.79 -16.66
C LEU A 204 54.52 32.74 -15.34
N LEU A 205 54.15 31.82 -14.44
CA LEU A 205 54.84 31.61 -13.18
C LEU A 205 56.30 31.20 -13.41
N LEU A 206 56.54 30.22 -14.28
CA LEU A 206 57.89 29.77 -14.61
C LEU A 206 58.74 30.89 -15.21
N GLN A 207 58.16 31.70 -16.10
CA GLN A 207 58.82 32.87 -16.66
C GLN A 207 59.17 33.89 -15.57
N LYS A 208 58.26 34.15 -14.62
CA LYS A 208 58.50 35.06 -13.49
C LYS A 208 59.55 34.53 -12.52
N GLU A 209 59.59 33.23 -12.27
CA GLU A 209 60.63 32.58 -11.49
C GLU A 209 62.00 32.73 -12.16
N GLN A 210 62.07 32.55 -13.49
CA GLN A 210 63.30 32.78 -14.25
C GLN A 210 63.75 34.24 -14.20
N GLU A 211 62.87 35.20 -14.47
CA GLU A 211 63.17 36.64 -14.38
C GLU A 211 63.65 37.02 -12.96
N ASN A 212 63.04 36.45 -11.93
CA ASN A 212 63.44 36.68 -10.55
C ASN A 212 64.83 36.09 -10.24
N ALA A 213 65.15 34.91 -10.78
CA ALA A 213 66.48 34.33 -10.65
C ALA A 213 67.56 35.18 -11.36
N GLU A 214 67.27 35.67 -12.57
CA GLU A 214 68.14 36.58 -13.32
C GLU A 214 68.37 37.89 -12.56
N ASN A 215 67.30 38.52 -12.05
CA ASN A 215 67.39 39.70 -11.19
C ASN A 215 68.20 39.44 -9.92
N GLY A 216 68.05 38.26 -9.32
CA GLY A 216 68.84 37.83 -8.16
C GLY A 216 70.33 37.71 -8.48
N SER A 217 70.70 37.22 -9.67
CA SER A 217 72.09 37.18 -10.13
C SER A 217 72.65 38.58 -10.35
N ALA A 218 71.91 39.44 -11.08
CA ALA A 218 72.31 40.81 -11.34
C ALA A 218 72.49 41.62 -10.04
N LEU A 219 71.63 41.42 -9.05
CA LEU A 219 71.77 42.05 -7.74
C LEU A 219 73.03 41.58 -7.00
N LYS A 220 73.36 40.29 -7.06
CA LYS A 220 74.60 39.76 -6.46
C LYS A 220 75.84 40.36 -7.12
N GLU A 221 75.85 40.44 -8.45
CA GLU A 221 76.94 41.06 -9.21
C GLU A 221 77.09 42.55 -8.88
N ALA A 222 75.99 43.31 -8.84
CA ALA A 222 76.00 44.71 -8.46
C ALA A 222 76.50 44.92 -7.01
N THR A 223 76.07 44.05 -6.09
CA THR A 223 76.53 44.07 -4.69
C THR A 223 78.03 43.79 -4.59
N ALA A 224 78.54 42.82 -5.35
CA ALA A 224 79.97 42.53 -5.41
C ALA A 224 80.77 43.71 -5.98
N LEU A 225 80.27 44.38 -7.02
CA LEU A 225 80.91 45.58 -7.58
C LEU A 225 80.97 46.73 -6.56
N VAL A 226 79.87 46.96 -5.83
CA VAL A 226 79.83 47.96 -4.76
C VAL A 226 80.87 47.66 -3.69
N GLU A 227 81.04 46.39 -3.31
CA GLU A 227 82.02 46.01 -2.30
C GLU A 227 83.46 46.23 -2.80
N THR A 228 83.75 45.91 -4.06
CA THR A 228 85.05 46.23 -4.69
C THR A 228 85.30 47.73 -4.74
N LEU A 229 84.30 48.54 -5.13
CA LEU A 229 84.44 50.00 -5.16
C LEU A 229 84.67 50.58 -3.75
N LYS A 230 84.00 50.05 -2.72
CA LYS A 230 84.26 50.44 -1.33
C LYS A 230 85.69 50.11 -0.91
N GLN A 231 86.21 48.95 -1.31
CA GLN A 231 87.61 48.58 -1.04
C GLN A 231 88.58 49.56 -1.72
N GLU A 232 88.33 49.94 -2.97
CA GLU A 232 89.14 50.95 -3.67
C GLU A 232 89.06 52.33 -3.01
N VAL A 233 87.87 52.78 -2.60
CA VAL A 233 87.71 54.03 -1.84
C VAL A 233 88.51 53.98 -0.53
N ASN A 234 88.44 52.87 0.20
CA ASN A 234 89.22 52.69 1.42
C ASN A 234 90.73 52.67 1.15
N ARG A 235 91.16 52.10 0.02
CA ARG A 235 92.57 52.11 -0.42
C ARG A 235 93.05 53.52 -0.77
N LEU A 236 92.18 54.36 -1.34
CA LEU A 236 92.53 55.73 -1.76
C LEU A 236 92.54 56.75 -0.62
N ARG A 237 91.72 56.54 0.42
CA ARG A 237 91.59 57.48 1.55
C ARG A 237 92.92 57.94 2.18
N PRO A 238 93.93 57.07 2.44
CA PRO A 238 95.20 57.51 3.01
C PRO A 238 96.00 58.43 2.09
N PHE A 239 95.80 58.34 0.77
CA PHE A 239 96.47 59.25 -0.17
C PHE A 239 95.84 60.65 -0.16
N GLU A 240 94.53 60.77 0.10
CA GLU A 240 93.88 62.07 0.28
C GLU A 240 94.47 62.80 1.50
N GLU A 241 94.67 62.10 2.61
CA GLU A 241 95.34 62.65 3.80
C GLU A 241 96.79 63.05 3.51
N GLN A 242 97.54 62.24 2.75
CA GLN A 242 98.91 62.59 2.34
C GLN A 242 98.95 63.84 1.45
N ILE A 243 98.02 63.97 0.51
CA ILE A 243 97.91 65.16 -0.35
C ILE A 243 97.61 66.39 0.49
N SER A 244 96.70 66.28 1.47
CA SER A 244 96.41 67.38 2.41
C SER A 244 97.66 67.80 3.18
N ASN A 245 98.42 66.84 3.73
CA ASN A 245 99.65 67.13 4.46
C ASN A 245 100.70 67.82 3.57
N PHE A 246 100.87 67.36 2.32
CA PHE A 246 101.78 68.01 1.38
C PHE A 246 101.32 69.43 1.00
N GLN A 247 100.01 69.69 0.94
CA GLN A 247 99.49 71.04 0.73
C GLN A 247 99.87 71.95 1.90
N ASP A 248 99.68 71.50 3.15
CA ASP A 248 100.06 72.26 4.34
C ASP A 248 101.57 72.54 4.40
N ASP A 249 102.40 71.54 4.06
CA ASP A 249 103.86 71.69 4.00
C ASP A 249 104.29 72.72 2.94
N ILE A 250 103.67 72.69 1.76
CA ILE A 250 103.93 73.66 0.68
C ILE A 250 103.53 75.06 1.13
N GLU A 251 102.38 75.23 1.80
CA GLU A 251 101.97 76.52 2.35
C GLU A 251 102.94 77.04 3.42
N CYS A 252 103.39 76.17 4.32
CA CYS A 252 104.40 76.51 5.32
C CYS A 252 105.72 76.97 4.69
N LEU A 253 106.20 76.24 3.67
CA LEU A 253 107.40 76.61 2.92
C LEU A 253 107.23 77.91 2.13
N ARG A 254 106.03 78.16 1.60
CA ARG A 254 105.72 79.40 0.88
C ARG A 254 105.75 80.60 1.82
N HIS A 255 105.16 80.47 3.01
CA HIS A 255 105.21 81.50 4.05
C HIS A 255 106.63 81.74 4.58
N SER A 256 107.43 80.70 4.81
CA SER A 256 108.82 80.86 5.26
C SER A 256 109.68 81.54 4.19
N SER A 257 109.57 81.11 2.94
CA SER A 257 110.25 81.74 1.80
C SER A 257 109.84 83.20 1.61
N GLU A 258 108.55 83.51 1.77
CA GLU A 258 108.04 84.87 1.66
C GLU A 258 108.55 85.77 2.78
N LYS A 259 108.63 85.24 4.01
CA LYS A 259 109.24 85.94 5.15
C LYS A 259 110.72 86.22 4.92
N GLU A 260 111.48 85.24 4.42
CA GLU A 260 112.90 85.43 4.08
C GLU A 260 113.08 86.44 2.96
N ARG A 261 112.26 86.36 1.90
CA ARG A 261 112.27 87.31 0.80
C ARG A 261 111.99 88.73 1.29
N TRP A 262 110.97 88.90 2.13
CA TRP A 262 110.66 90.19 2.74
C TRP A 262 111.82 90.72 3.59
N LEU A 263 112.46 89.85 4.39
CA LEU A 263 113.62 90.23 5.21
C LEU A 263 114.80 90.66 4.34
N LEU A 264 115.13 89.90 3.30
CA LEU A 264 116.20 90.22 2.35
C LEU A 264 115.90 91.50 1.58
N SER A 265 114.66 91.70 1.11
CA SER A 265 114.23 92.94 0.48
C SER A 265 114.34 94.13 1.43
N SER A 266 113.97 93.97 2.70
CA SER A 266 114.13 95.02 3.72
C SER A 266 115.60 95.35 3.98
N GLN A 267 116.47 94.33 4.10
CA GLN A 267 117.91 94.54 4.30
C GLN A 267 118.57 95.17 3.08
N LEU A 268 118.18 94.74 1.87
CA LEU A 268 118.64 95.33 0.63
C LEU A 268 118.25 96.81 0.57
N ALA A 269 116.99 97.15 0.83
CA ALA A 269 116.52 98.54 0.86
C ALA A 269 117.29 99.40 1.88
N GLN A 270 117.55 98.86 3.08
CA GLN A 270 118.40 99.54 4.07
C GLN A 270 119.83 99.74 3.56
N SER A 271 120.43 98.73 2.93
CA SER A 271 121.77 98.85 2.36
C SER A 271 121.81 99.87 1.21
N GLU A 272 120.81 99.87 0.33
CA GLU A 272 120.69 100.80 -0.78
C GLU A 272 120.52 102.25 -0.29
N GLU A 273 119.78 102.46 0.80
CA GLU A 273 119.67 103.75 1.49
C GLU A 273 121.04 104.21 2.01
N THR A 274 121.77 103.34 2.72
CA THR A 274 123.12 103.69 3.21
C THR A 274 124.09 103.99 2.07
N VAL A 275 124.07 103.20 0.99
CA VAL A 275 124.91 103.43 -0.18
C VAL A 275 124.51 104.73 -0.87
N ARG A 276 123.23 105.06 -0.98
CA ARG A 276 122.77 106.32 -1.54
C ARG A 276 123.21 107.51 -0.68
N HIS A 277 123.02 107.45 0.63
CA HIS A 277 123.54 108.47 1.56
C HIS A 277 125.06 108.65 1.46
N LEU A 278 125.83 107.55 1.34
CA LEU A 278 127.27 107.62 1.15
C LEU A 278 127.63 108.21 -0.22
N ARG A 279 126.94 107.82 -1.29
CA ARG A 279 127.11 108.41 -2.62
C ARG A 279 126.79 109.90 -2.61
N ASP A 280 125.71 110.33 -1.99
CA ASP A 280 125.34 111.74 -1.86
C ASP A 280 126.42 112.51 -1.09
N ARG A 281 126.95 111.93 0.00
CA ARG A 281 128.10 112.51 0.72
C ARG A 281 129.34 112.63 -0.14
N VAL A 282 129.69 111.58 -0.90
CA VAL A 282 130.83 111.61 -1.83
C VAL A 282 130.59 112.66 -2.91
N ALA A 283 129.41 112.71 -3.52
CA ALA A 283 129.06 113.70 -4.52
C ALA A 283 129.15 115.13 -3.97
N VAL A 284 128.67 115.40 -2.75
CA VAL A 284 128.82 116.71 -2.11
C VAL A 284 130.29 117.03 -1.83
N LEU A 285 131.10 116.06 -1.39
CA LEU A 285 132.53 116.25 -1.16
C LEU A 285 133.28 116.46 -2.48
N THR A 286 132.94 115.73 -3.54
CA THR A 286 133.48 115.87 -4.89
C THR A 286 133.07 117.22 -5.47
N CYS A 287 131.79 117.58 -5.46
CA CYS A 287 131.31 118.90 -5.87
C CYS A 287 131.93 120.02 -5.03
N ARG A 288 132.20 119.82 -3.74
CA ARG A 288 132.93 120.80 -2.92
C ARG A 288 134.41 120.88 -3.34
N SER A 289 135.06 119.76 -3.66
CA SER A 289 136.44 119.76 -4.17
C SER A 289 136.55 120.36 -5.58
N GLU A 290 135.58 120.08 -6.44
CA GLU A 290 135.44 120.65 -7.78
C GLU A 290 135.01 122.11 -7.69
N ALA A 291 134.15 122.49 -6.73
CA ALA A 291 133.80 123.88 -6.44
C ALA A 291 134.96 124.63 -5.77
N GLU A 292 135.84 123.98 -5.01
CA GLU A 292 137.11 124.55 -4.55
C GLU A 292 138.08 124.72 -5.75
N CYS A 293 138.06 123.82 -6.74
CA CYS A 293 138.74 123.99 -8.03
C CYS A 293 138.10 125.05 -8.95
N VAL A 294 136.78 125.26 -8.88
CA VAL A 294 136.02 126.25 -9.67
C VAL A 294 135.98 127.62 -8.99
N ALA A 295 136.09 127.69 -7.65
CA ALA A 295 136.36 128.91 -6.90
C ALA A 295 137.76 129.47 -7.20
N LEU A 296 138.65 128.63 -7.74
CA LEU A 296 139.88 129.03 -8.42
C LEU A 296 139.67 129.47 -9.89
N GLY A 297 138.42 129.58 -10.36
CA GLY A 297 138.02 130.43 -11.50
C GLY A 297 137.60 129.74 -12.81
N ALA A 298 136.76 128.69 -12.81
CA ALA A 298 136.29 128.05 -14.05
C ALA A 298 134.75 128.01 -14.19
N THR A 299 134.21 128.72 -15.19
CA THR A 299 132.79 128.65 -15.59
C THR A 299 132.51 127.36 -16.37
N LEU A 300 131.50 126.58 -15.98
CA LEU A 300 131.09 125.32 -16.65
C LEU A 300 130.93 125.51 -18.17
N SER A 301 131.58 124.63 -18.92
CA SER A 301 131.62 124.61 -20.38
C SER A 301 130.25 124.25 -20.97
N SER A 302 129.99 124.69 -22.19
CA SER A 302 128.79 124.33 -22.94
C SER A 302 128.64 122.81 -23.08
N ASP A 303 129.75 122.08 -23.21
CA ASP A 303 129.75 120.62 -23.39
C ASP A 303 129.26 119.87 -22.14
N GLU A 304 129.61 120.32 -20.94
CA GLU A 304 129.19 119.69 -19.69
C GLU A 304 127.66 119.78 -19.50
N ARG A 305 127.07 120.87 -19.97
CA ARG A 305 125.61 121.08 -19.97
C ARG A 305 124.90 120.15 -20.95
N VAL A 306 125.47 119.96 -22.14
CA VAL A 306 124.96 119.01 -23.14
C VAL A 306 125.05 117.58 -22.60
N GLN A 307 126.13 117.24 -21.91
CA GLN A 307 126.36 115.89 -21.38
C GLN A 307 125.39 115.53 -20.25
N ALA A 308 125.04 116.49 -19.38
CA ALA A 308 124.00 116.32 -18.36
C ALA A 308 122.62 116.07 -18.99
N LEU A 309 122.24 116.84 -20.01
CA LEU A 309 120.97 116.67 -20.73
C LEU A 309 120.88 115.32 -21.47
N LEU A 310 121.99 114.84 -22.03
CA LEU A 310 122.06 113.50 -22.64
C LEU A 310 121.89 112.38 -21.60
N GLY A 311 122.45 112.56 -20.39
CA GLY A 311 122.26 111.64 -19.27
C GLY A 311 120.80 111.60 -18.79
N GLU A 312 120.15 112.75 -18.66
CA GLU A 312 118.73 112.84 -18.31
C GLU A 312 117.83 112.19 -19.38
N ARG A 313 118.11 112.44 -20.67
CA ARG A 313 117.40 111.81 -21.78
C ARG A 313 117.48 110.28 -21.71
N ALA A 314 118.68 109.73 -21.49
CA ALA A 314 118.87 108.29 -21.40
C ALA A 314 118.14 107.67 -20.18
N LEU A 315 118.11 108.37 -19.04
CA LEU A 315 117.37 107.93 -17.86
C LEU A 315 115.85 107.91 -18.11
N LEU A 316 115.32 108.94 -18.77
CA LEU A 316 113.91 109.04 -19.12
C LEU A 316 113.50 107.97 -20.13
N GLU A 317 114.33 107.70 -21.15
CA GLU A 317 114.10 106.62 -22.11
C GLU A 317 114.03 105.25 -21.41
N ARG A 318 114.93 104.99 -20.46
CA ARG A 318 114.92 103.74 -19.69
C ARG A 318 113.64 103.58 -18.85
N ARG A 319 113.19 104.64 -18.17
CA ARG A 319 111.95 104.62 -17.37
C ARG A 319 110.71 104.42 -18.24
N LEU A 320 110.69 104.99 -19.43
CA LEU A 320 109.60 104.78 -20.39
C LEU A 320 109.52 103.31 -20.82
N GLU A 321 110.68 102.70 -21.13
CA GLU A 321 110.75 101.29 -21.53
C GLU A 321 110.30 100.36 -20.39
N GLU A 322 110.75 100.61 -19.15
CA GLU A 322 110.31 99.88 -17.96
C GLU A 322 108.78 99.97 -17.77
N ALA A 323 108.18 101.16 -17.95
CA ALA A 323 106.74 101.34 -17.88
C ALA A 323 105.98 100.57 -18.99
N HIS A 324 106.53 100.51 -20.21
CA HIS A 324 105.94 99.73 -21.31
C HIS A 324 105.98 98.23 -21.05
N VAL A 325 107.08 97.70 -20.48
CA VAL A 325 107.18 96.30 -20.08
C VAL A 325 106.13 95.99 -19.01
N HIS A 326 106.04 96.81 -17.95
CA HIS A 326 105.03 96.63 -16.92
C HIS A 326 103.58 96.65 -17.45
N LEU A 327 103.25 97.58 -18.35
CA LEU A 327 101.93 97.63 -18.99
C LEU A 327 101.66 96.39 -19.85
N SER A 328 102.69 95.85 -20.51
CA SER A 328 102.58 94.64 -21.33
C SER A 328 102.34 93.40 -20.48
N ASP A 329 103.04 93.27 -19.34
CA ASP A 329 102.85 92.18 -18.38
C ASP A 329 101.45 92.21 -17.76
N ILE A 330 100.99 93.41 -17.37
CA ILE A 330 99.61 93.60 -16.91
C ILE A 330 98.64 93.17 -18.02
N LYS A 331 98.78 93.70 -19.24
CA LYS A 331 97.88 93.33 -20.34
C LYS A 331 97.85 91.81 -20.59
N ALA A 332 99.01 91.15 -20.57
CA ALA A 332 99.10 89.69 -20.73
C ALA A 332 98.40 88.93 -19.60
N SER A 333 98.56 89.37 -18.35
CA SER A 333 97.86 88.80 -17.18
C SER A 333 96.35 88.95 -17.31
N TRP A 334 95.86 90.15 -17.66
CA TRP A 334 94.43 90.40 -17.85
C TRP A 334 93.85 89.58 -19.00
N SER A 335 94.58 89.46 -20.13
CA SER A 335 94.16 88.58 -21.23
C SER A 335 94.08 87.11 -20.80
N GLY A 336 95.06 86.62 -20.03
CA GLY A 336 95.03 85.25 -19.49
C GLY A 336 93.83 85.03 -18.56
N GLN A 337 93.52 86.02 -17.72
CA GLN A 337 92.39 85.97 -16.78
C GLN A 337 91.04 86.00 -17.50
N ILE A 338 90.92 86.80 -18.57
CA ILE A 338 89.74 86.81 -19.45
C ILE A 338 89.56 85.43 -20.10
N SER A 339 90.61 84.85 -20.69
CA SER A 339 90.50 83.52 -21.32
C SER A 339 90.15 82.41 -20.33
N ALA A 340 90.63 82.50 -19.08
CA ALA A 340 90.25 81.57 -18.02
C ALA A 340 88.75 81.69 -17.66
N LEU A 341 88.25 82.93 -17.50
CA LEU A 341 86.83 83.19 -17.23
C LEU A 341 85.94 82.76 -18.41
N GLU A 342 86.33 83.05 -19.66
CA GLU A 342 85.60 82.60 -20.85
C GLU A 342 85.50 81.07 -20.91
N THR A 343 86.58 80.37 -20.58
CA THR A 343 86.59 78.91 -20.50
C THR A 343 85.65 78.41 -19.40
N GLN A 344 85.66 79.05 -18.23
CA GLN A 344 84.77 78.69 -17.12
C GLN A 344 83.29 78.93 -17.46
N VAL A 345 82.96 80.08 -18.06
CA VAL A 345 81.62 80.40 -18.55
C VAL A 345 81.17 79.39 -19.60
N GLY A 346 82.06 78.99 -20.51
CA GLY A 346 81.79 77.95 -21.50
C GLY A 346 81.47 76.59 -20.87
N ARG A 347 82.22 76.18 -19.83
CA ARG A 347 81.95 74.95 -19.08
C ARG A 347 80.62 75.00 -18.34
N LEU A 348 80.34 76.08 -17.60
CA LEU A 348 79.09 76.27 -16.88
C LEU A 348 77.89 76.31 -17.83
N SER A 349 78.02 76.95 -18.99
CA SER A 349 76.95 76.99 -20.00
C SER A 349 76.67 75.60 -20.57
N ARG A 350 77.70 74.78 -20.81
CA ARG A 350 77.53 73.39 -21.25
C ARG A 350 76.87 72.55 -20.16
N GLN A 351 77.34 72.67 -18.91
CA GLN A 351 76.78 71.96 -17.76
C GLN A 351 75.30 72.32 -17.54
N ALA A 352 74.94 73.59 -17.57
CA ALA A 352 73.55 74.03 -17.45
C ALA A 352 72.67 73.49 -18.60
N GLY A 353 73.25 73.38 -19.81
CA GLY A 353 72.60 72.72 -20.94
C GLY A 353 72.33 71.24 -20.67
N GLU A 354 73.34 70.49 -20.23
CA GLU A 354 73.26 69.05 -19.92
C GLU A 354 72.26 68.76 -18.79
N GLU A 355 72.34 69.48 -17.67
CA GLU A 355 71.39 69.41 -16.56
C GLU A 355 69.96 69.77 -17.01
N GLY A 356 69.81 70.72 -17.94
CA GLY A 356 68.52 71.07 -18.53
C GLY A 356 67.94 69.99 -19.45
N VAL A 357 68.77 69.16 -20.09
CA VAL A 357 68.31 67.98 -20.84
C VAL A 357 67.93 66.86 -19.88
N GLU A 358 68.75 66.58 -18.86
CA GLU A 358 68.46 65.55 -17.87
C GLU A 358 67.20 65.84 -17.08
N ARG A 359 66.99 67.10 -16.64
CA ARG A 359 65.74 67.54 -16.02
C ARG A 359 64.53 67.24 -16.90
N ARG A 360 64.58 67.57 -18.19
CA ARG A 360 63.48 67.28 -19.14
C ARG A 360 63.23 65.78 -19.31
N ARG A 361 64.26 64.94 -19.33
CA ARG A 361 64.09 63.48 -19.37
C ARG A 361 63.45 62.94 -18.09
N ALA A 362 63.86 63.46 -16.94
CA ALA A 362 63.26 63.09 -15.65
C ALA A 362 61.79 63.53 -15.57
N GLU A 363 61.47 64.75 -15.99
CA GLU A 363 60.10 65.26 -16.08
C GLU A 363 59.23 64.41 -17.02
N GLN A 364 59.75 64.03 -18.20
CA GLN A 364 59.05 63.10 -19.10
C GLN A 364 58.78 61.75 -18.43
N LYS A 365 59.75 61.22 -17.68
CA LYS A 365 59.58 59.95 -16.95
C LYS A 365 58.52 60.05 -15.86
N ILE A 366 58.46 61.18 -15.14
CA ILE A 366 57.43 61.44 -14.14
C ILE A 366 56.05 61.43 -14.80
N VAL A 367 55.87 62.15 -15.92
CA VAL A 367 54.60 62.19 -16.65
C VAL A 367 54.18 60.80 -17.15
N GLU A 368 55.13 60.00 -17.66
CA GLU A 368 54.85 58.60 -18.04
C GLU A 368 54.39 57.74 -16.87
N LEU A 369 55.03 57.89 -15.70
CA LEU A 369 54.67 57.13 -14.49
C LEU A 369 53.33 57.59 -13.92
N GLU A 370 53.02 58.89 -13.96
CA GLU A 370 51.72 59.44 -13.57
C GLU A 370 50.60 58.89 -14.47
N ALA A 371 50.80 58.83 -15.78
CA ALA A 371 49.83 58.26 -16.72
C ALA A 371 49.57 56.77 -16.45
N LYS A 372 50.64 55.99 -16.20
CA LYS A 372 50.52 54.57 -15.83
C LYS A 372 49.80 54.40 -14.50
N LEU A 373 50.10 55.22 -13.51
CA LEU A 373 49.43 55.20 -12.22
C LEU A 373 47.92 55.50 -12.37
N GLU A 374 47.55 56.45 -13.23
CA GLU A 374 46.15 56.77 -13.51
C GLU A 374 45.41 55.62 -14.22
N GLU A 375 46.08 54.92 -15.13
CA GLU A 375 45.52 53.73 -15.81
C GLU A 375 45.28 52.58 -14.82
N GLU A 376 46.26 52.26 -13.99
CA GLU A 376 46.15 51.27 -12.90
C GLU A 376 45.04 51.65 -11.90
N GLN A 377 44.91 52.94 -11.57
CA GLN A 377 43.84 53.45 -10.72
C GLN A 377 42.45 53.20 -11.34
N LYS A 378 42.30 53.43 -12.66
CA LYS A 378 41.07 53.17 -13.40
C LYS A 378 40.76 51.68 -13.48
N GLU A 379 41.77 50.83 -13.68
CA GLU A 379 41.60 49.38 -13.67
C GLU A 379 41.17 48.87 -12.30
N LYS A 380 41.82 49.32 -11.22
CA LYS A 380 41.42 49.05 -9.84
C LYS A 380 39.96 49.42 -9.60
N GLN A 381 39.51 50.61 -10.01
CA GLN A 381 38.12 51.03 -9.88
C GLN A 381 37.15 50.10 -10.63
N ARG A 382 37.50 49.65 -11.84
CA ARG A 382 36.70 48.69 -12.60
C ARG A 382 36.59 47.34 -11.90
N LEU A 383 37.70 46.85 -11.35
CA LEU A 383 37.75 45.59 -10.61
C LEU A 383 36.94 45.66 -9.30
N VAL A 384 37.05 46.76 -8.56
CA VAL A 384 36.24 47.00 -7.35
C VAL A 384 34.75 47.01 -7.70
N ALA A 385 34.34 47.73 -8.74
CA ALA A 385 32.94 47.74 -9.18
C ALA A 385 32.47 46.34 -9.62
N LYS A 386 33.34 45.51 -10.20
CA LYS A 386 33.01 44.12 -10.54
C LYS A 386 32.84 43.27 -9.28
N LEU A 387 33.72 43.42 -8.30
CA LEU A 387 33.62 42.73 -7.01
C LEU A 387 32.32 43.08 -6.28
N GLU A 388 31.94 44.36 -6.25
CA GLU A 388 30.69 44.81 -5.62
C GLU A 388 29.46 44.19 -6.29
N ARG A 389 29.43 44.10 -7.63
CA ARG A 389 28.34 43.41 -8.35
C ARG A 389 28.29 41.93 -8.01
N THR A 390 29.43 41.23 -8.00
CA THR A 390 29.45 39.81 -7.63
C THR A 390 29.08 39.57 -6.17
N ALA A 391 29.39 40.52 -5.27
CA ALA A 391 29.00 40.45 -3.87
C ALA A 391 27.48 40.61 -3.72
N SER A 392 26.86 41.57 -4.43
CA SER A 392 25.40 41.74 -4.39
C SER A 392 24.66 40.55 -5.02
N GLU A 393 25.18 39.98 -6.11
CA GLU A 393 24.65 38.74 -6.69
C GLU A 393 24.71 37.57 -5.69
N ARG A 394 25.85 37.39 -5.00
CA ARG A 394 25.99 36.39 -3.95
C ARG A 394 24.98 36.59 -2.82
N ASP A 395 24.79 37.83 -2.37
CA ASP A 395 23.88 38.14 -1.27
C ASP A 395 22.40 37.90 -1.69
N ASN A 396 22.05 38.21 -2.94
CA ASN A 396 20.74 37.88 -3.51
C ASN A 396 20.51 36.35 -3.56
N LEU A 397 21.48 35.59 -4.06
CA LEU A 397 21.39 34.13 -4.11
C LEU A 397 21.32 33.51 -2.70
N ALA A 398 22.03 34.07 -1.73
CA ALA A 398 21.94 33.64 -0.33
C ALA A 398 20.54 33.89 0.24
N GLN A 399 19.91 35.03 -0.09
CA GLN A 399 18.55 35.34 0.32
C GLN A 399 17.52 34.42 -0.37
N GLU A 400 17.70 34.12 -1.66
CA GLU A 400 16.86 33.16 -2.38
C GLU A 400 16.96 31.75 -1.78
N LEU A 401 18.18 31.29 -1.48
CA LEU A 401 18.40 30.00 -0.79
C LEU A 401 17.71 29.95 0.58
N LYS A 402 17.75 31.05 1.34
CA LYS A 402 17.06 31.16 2.63
C LYS A 402 15.54 31.04 2.46
N ASN A 403 14.97 31.71 1.47
CA ASN A 403 13.55 31.63 1.17
C ASN A 403 13.14 30.21 0.76
N VAL A 404 13.89 29.57 -0.13
CA VAL A 404 13.64 28.18 -0.53
C VAL A 404 13.76 27.21 0.65
N ALA A 405 14.72 27.41 1.54
CA ALA A 405 14.84 26.60 2.76
C ALA A 405 13.62 26.75 3.68
N GLN A 406 13.08 27.97 3.79
CA GLN A 406 11.84 28.22 4.53
C GLN A 406 10.65 27.53 3.87
N ASP A 407 10.50 27.61 2.54
CA ASP A 407 9.43 26.92 1.80
C ASP A 407 9.53 25.39 1.94
N VAL A 408 10.75 24.84 1.92
CA VAL A 408 11.00 23.41 2.16
C VAL A 408 10.61 23.02 3.59
N ALA A 409 10.87 23.88 4.58
CA ALA A 409 10.44 23.62 5.96
C ALA A 409 8.91 23.60 6.10
N ILE A 410 8.22 24.56 5.47
CA ILE A 410 6.76 24.64 5.45
C ILE A 410 6.17 23.38 4.78
N THR A 411 6.60 23.06 3.56
CA THR A 411 6.13 21.87 2.83
C THR A 411 6.45 20.56 3.56
N LYS A 412 7.56 20.50 4.31
CA LYS A 412 7.86 19.35 5.16
C LYS A 412 6.88 19.23 6.33
N SER A 413 6.53 20.35 6.99
CA SER A 413 5.50 20.33 8.04
C SER A 413 4.13 19.91 7.50
N GLU A 414 3.72 20.44 6.34
CA GLU A 414 2.46 20.06 5.68
C GLU A 414 2.45 18.57 5.29
N ASN A 415 3.57 18.01 4.83
CA ASN A 415 3.67 16.57 4.53
C ASN A 415 3.57 15.71 5.79
N VAL A 416 4.12 16.16 6.93
CA VAL A 416 3.96 15.47 8.21
C VAL A 416 2.49 15.47 8.62
N ASP A 417 1.81 16.61 8.55
CA ASP A 417 0.38 16.73 8.87
C ASP A 417 -0.49 15.86 7.93
N LEU A 418 -0.18 15.82 6.63
CA LEU A 418 -0.87 14.97 5.68
C LEU A 418 -0.60 13.49 5.96
N SER A 419 0.64 13.12 6.29
CA SER A 419 0.98 11.75 6.65
C SER A 419 0.23 11.30 7.91
N GLU A 420 0.08 12.16 8.91
CA GLU A 420 -0.71 11.86 10.11
C GLU A 420 -2.18 11.64 9.76
N LYS A 421 -2.77 12.50 8.92
CA LYS A 421 -4.14 12.32 8.42
C LYS A 421 -4.33 11.03 7.64
N VAL A 422 -3.35 10.62 6.83
CA VAL A 422 -3.37 9.35 6.10
C VAL A 422 -3.34 8.18 7.07
N ILE A 423 -2.45 8.19 8.06
CA ILE A 423 -2.39 7.16 9.10
C ILE A 423 -3.72 7.05 9.85
N ASP A 424 -4.34 8.18 10.20
CA ASP A 424 -5.64 8.17 10.88
C ASP A 424 -6.78 7.66 9.99
N ALA A 425 -6.74 7.96 8.69
CA ALA A 425 -7.68 7.39 7.72
C ALA A 425 -7.48 5.88 7.55
N GLU A 426 -6.24 5.40 7.49
CA GLU A 426 -5.90 3.98 7.42
C GLU A 426 -6.39 3.23 8.66
N LYS A 427 -6.18 3.78 9.86
CA LYS A 427 -6.74 3.20 11.11
C LYS A 427 -8.26 3.08 11.05
N LYS A 428 -8.97 4.12 10.61
CA LYS A 428 -10.43 4.06 10.45
C LYS A 428 -10.87 3.01 9.43
N CYS A 429 -10.15 2.88 8.31
CA CYS A 429 -10.42 1.84 7.33
C CYS A 429 -10.22 0.43 7.92
N LEU A 430 -9.17 0.22 8.72
CA LEU A 430 -8.93 -1.04 9.42
C LEU A 430 -10.03 -1.34 10.44
N GLU A 431 -10.49 -0.33 11.20
CA GLU A 431 -11.63 -0.48 12.11
C GLU A 431 -12.90 -0.87 11.35
N TYR A 432 -13.20 -0.22 10.22
CA TYR A 432 -14.34 -0.59 9.37
C TYR A 432 -14.22 -1.98 8.75
N LEU A 433 -13.02 -2.43 8.39
CA LEU A 433 -12.78 -3.78 7.90
C LEU A 433 -13.01 -4.81 8.99
N ALA A 434 -12.44 -4.60 10.18
CA ALA A 434 -12.65 -5.48 11.34
C ALA A 434 -14.14 -5.56 11.73
N GLU A 435 -14.85 -4.44 11.66
CA GLU A 435 -16.30 -4.40 11.91
C GLU A 435 -17.09 -5.15 10.83
N ASN A 436 -16.72 -5.02 9.55
CA ASN A 436 -17.33 -5.81 8.48
C ASN A 436 -17.05 -7.31 8.63
N GLU A 437 -15.85 -7.69 9.04
CA GLU A 437 -15.50 -9.09 9.35
C GLU A 437 -16.35 -9.61 10.52
N ARG A 438 -16.48 -8.83 11.59
CA ARG A 438 -17.35 -9.14 12.74
C ARG A 438 -18.81 -9.34 12.30
N LEU A 439 -19.37 -8.39 11.55
CA LEU A 439 -20.74 -8.48 11.02
C LEU A 439 -20.92 -9.67 10.08
N THR A 440 -19.92 -9.98 9.25
CA THR A 440 -19.93 -11.16 8.37
C THR A 440 -19.93 -12.45 9.18
N GLN A 441 -19.14 -12.51 10.26
CA GLN A 441 -19.12 -13.65 11.17
C GLN A 441 -20.46 -13.79 11.91
N GLU A 442 -21.03 -12.70 12.41
CA GLU A 442 -22.36 -12.72 13.05
C GLU A 442 -23.45 -13.18 12.08
N LEU A 443 -23.39 -12.76 10.81
CA LEU A 443 -24.29 -13.25 9.77
C LEU A 443 -24.09 -14.76 9.50
N MET A 444 -22.85 -15.25 9.52
CA MET A 444 -22.57 -16.69 9.41
C MET A 444 -23.11 -17.46 10.60
N ASP A 445 -22.94 -16.95 11.82
CA ASP A 445 -23.43 -17.57 13.05
C ASP A 445 -24.96 -17.58 13.11
N GLU A 446 -25.63 -16.50 12.68
CA GLU A 446 -27.09 -16.47 12.52
C GLU A 446 -27.58 -17.46 11.44
N LYS A 447 -26.87 -17.57 10.31
CA LYS A 447 -27.17 -18.61 9.31
C LYS A 447 -26.97 -20.02 9.88
N LEU A 448 -25.97 -20.24 10.71
CA LEU A 448 -25.72 -21.52 11.38
C LEU A 448 -26.86 -21.83 12.36
N LYS A 449 -27.24 -20.89 13.23
CA LYS A 449 -28.37 -21.02 14.16
C LYS A 449 -29.71 -21.23 13.43
N SER A 450 -29.94 -20.53 12.33
CA SER A 450 -31.12 -20.72 11.49
C SER A 450 -31.12 -22.12 10.86
N LYS A 451 -29.97 -22.60 10.41
CA LYS A 451 -29.82 -23.97 9.90
C LYS A 451 -30.00 -25.03 10.99
N GLU A 452 -29.48 -24.80 12.20
CA GLU A 452 -29.63 -25.69 13.35
C GLU A 452 -31.07 -25.73 13.87
N SER A 453 -31.79 -24.62 13.86
CA SER A 453 -33.23 -24.60 14.20
C SER A 453 -34.11 -25.25 13.12
N VAL A 454 -33.77 -25.09 11.84
CA VAL A 454 -34.42 -25.81 10.74
C VAL A 454 -34.10 -27.31 10.78
N SER A 455 -32.85 -27.69 11.10
CA SER A 455 -32.45 -29.09 11.35
C SER A 455 -33.20 -29.65 12.56
N GLY A 456 -33.17 -28.97 13.70
CA GLY A 456 -33.85 -29.41 14.92
C GLY A 456 -35.37 -29.54 14.73
N SER A 457 -36.00 -28.68 13.93
CA SER A 457 -37.41 -28.84 13.56
C SER A 457 -37.63 -30.00 12.59
N ALA A 458 -36.73 -30.25 11.64
CA ALA A 458 -36.81 -31.39 10.73
C ALA A 458 -36.55 -32.73 11.45
N ASP A 459 -35.62 -32.74 12.39
CA ASP A 459 -35.25 -33.87 13.23
C ASP A 459 -36.38 -34.18 14.23
N HIS A 460 -36.98 -33.16 14.87
CA HIS A 460 -38.16 -33.34 15.71
C HIS A 460 -39.38 -33.86 14.93
N ASN A 461 -39.60 -33.36 13.70
CA ASN A 461 -40.66 -33.87 12.84
C ASN A 461 -40.39 -35.31 12.37
N ASN A 462 -39.14 -35.65 12.06
CA ASN A 462 -38.75 -37.03 11.74
C ASN A 462 -38.89 -37.96 12.95
N GLU A 463 -38.53 -37.51 14.15
CA GLU A 463 -38.68 -38.26 15.39
C GLU A 463 -40.17 -38.50 15.72
N LEU A 464 -41.03 -37.48 15.53
CA LEU A 464 -42.48 -37.61 15.65
C LEU A 464 -43.07 -38.59 14.62
N LEU A 465 -42.58 -38.57 13.37
CA LEU A 465 -42.97 -39.52 12.34
C LEU A 465 -42.50 -40.95 12.65
N VAL A 466 -41.29 -41.12 13.20
CA VAL A 466 -40.76 -42.41 13.65
C VAL A 466 -41.58 -42.95 14.83
N GLU A 467 -41.96 -42.09 15.79
CA GLU A 467 -42.80 -42.44 16.93
C GLU A 467 -44.21 -42.85 16.48
N GLN A 468 -44.79 -42.13 15.51
CA GLN A 468 -46.07 -42.50 14.89
C GLN A 468 -46.00 -43.82 14.12
N LEU A 469 -44.89 -44.08 13.41
CA LEU A 469 -44.67 -45.37 12.74
C LEU A 469 -44.51 -46.51 13.75
N ALA A 470 -43.80 -46.28 14.86
CA ALA A 470 -43.66 -47.25 15.94
C ALA A 470 -45.00 -47.54 16.66
N GLN A 471 -45.85 -46.51 16.82
CA GLN A 471 -47.21 -46.64 17.34
C GLN A 471 -48.08 -47.52 16.43
N ILE A 472 -48.09 -47.23 15.12
CA ILE A 472 -48.84 -48.02 14.14
C ILE A 472 -48.32 -49.46 14.09
N THR A 473 -47.01 -49.67 14.21
CA THR A 473 -46.40 -51.01 14.21
C THR A 473 -46.82 -51.82 15.43
N ARG A 474 -46.82 -51.20 16.63
CA ARG A 474 -47.33 -51.81 17.87
C ARG A 474 -48.81 -52.16 17.79
N GLU A 475 -49.63 -51.31 17.18
CA GLU A 475 -51.05 -51.59 16.97
C GLU A 475 -51.27 -52.75 15.99
N LEU A 476 -50.44 -52.84 14.94
CA LEU A 476 -50.46 -53.93 13.97
C LEU A 476 -50.03 -55.27 14.61
N GLU A 477 -49.02 -55.25 15.50
CA GLU A 477 -48.60 -56.42 16.28
C GLU A 477 -49.68 -56.85 17.28
N SER A 478 -50.31 -55.92 18.00
CA SER A 478 -51.44 -56.25 18.89
C SER A 478 -52.64 -56.83 18.14
N LEU A 479 -52.94 -56.33 16.94
CA LEU A 479 -53.99 -56.89 16.09
C LEU A 479 -53.61 -58.27 15.56
N LYS A 480 -52.34 -58.52 15.26
CA LYS A 480 -51.84 -59.86 14.87
C LYS A 480 -51.94 -60.87 16.02
N GLU A 481 -51.53 -60.50 17.24
CA GLU A 481 -51.69 -61.38 18.41
C GLU A 481 -53.16 -61.71 18.67
N LYS A 482 -54.06 -60.72 18.60
CA LYS A 482 -55.52 -60.97 18.72
C LYS A 482 -56.05 -61.85 17.61
N ASN A 483 -55.52 -61.74 16.39
CA ASN A 483 -55.92 -62.59 15.28
C ASN A 483 -55.40 -64.03 15.45
N GLU A 484 -54.18 -64.23 15.96
CA GLU A 484 -53.67 -65.56 16.33
C GLU A 484 -54.48 -66.20 17.47
N GLU A 485 -54.89 -65.43 18.48
CA GLU A 485 -55.75 -65.90 19.56
C GLU A 485 -57.13 -66.31 19.03
N LEU A 486 -57.72 -65.54 18.11
CA LEU A 486 -58.97 -65.90 17.44
C LEU A 486 -58.83 -67.15 16.56
N GLU A 487 -57.70 -67.33 15.87
CA GLU A 487 -57.43 -68.56 15.11
C GLU A 487 -57.29 -69.78 16.03
N LYS A 488 -56.60 -69.65 17.17
CA LYS A 488 -56.51 -70.73 18.18
C LYS A 488 -57.88 -71.07 18.78
N ALA A 489 -58.71 -70.07 19.07
CA ALA A 489 -60.08 -70.28 19.54
C ALA A 489 -60.96 -70.95 18.46
N ALA A 490 -60.82 -70.56 17.20
CA ALA A 490 -61.52 -71.18 16.07
C ALA A 490 -61.07 -72.64 15.83
N GLN A 491 -59.80 -72.95 16.08
CA GLN A 491 -59.26 -74.30 16.01
C GLN A 491 -59.78 -75.19 17.18
N ALA A 492 -59.86 -74.65 18.39
CA ALA A 492 -60.46 -75.36 19.53
C ALA A 492 -61.96 -75.67 19.31
N ILE A 493 -62.71 -74.73 18.74
CA ILE A 493 -64.13 -74.96 18.36
C ILE A 493 -64.25 -76.02 17.24
N ARG A 494 -63.27 -76.12 16.33
CA ARG A 494 -63.23 -77.20 15.32
C ARG A 494 -62.98 -78.56 15.96
N GLU A 495 -62.02 -78.65 16.88
CA GLU A 495 -61.70 -79.89 17.59
C GLU A 495 -62.85 -80.37 18.48
N GLU A 496 -63.57 -79.45 19.17
CA GLU A 496 -64.80 -79.80 19.90
C GLU A 496 -65.93 -80.28 18.96
N ARG A 497 -66.12 -79.62 17.81
CA ARG A 497 -67.12 -80.01 16.80
C ARG A 497 -66.81 -81.37 16.20
N ASP A 498 -65.55 -81.67 15.91
CA ASP A 498 -65.13 -82.99 15.41
C ASP A 498 -65.27 -84.07 16.51
N GLY A 499 -65.04 -83.71 17.79
CA GLY A 499 -65.34 -84.58 18.93
C GLY A 499 -66.84 -84.87 19.14
N ILE A 500 -67.72 -83.87 18.94
CA ILE A 500 -69.18 -84.04 18.97
C ILE A 500 -69.66 -84.87 17.76
N SER A 501 -69.05 -84.68 16.59
CA SER A 501 -69.33 -85.50 15.39
C SER A 501 -68.97 -86.97 15.60
N LEU A 502 -67.81 -87.26 16.22
CA LEU A 502 -67.39 -88.62 16.57
C LEU A 502 -68.34 -89.28 17.59
N LYS A 503 -68.79 -88.53 18.61
CA LYS A 503 -69.79 -88.99 19.59
C LYS A 503 -71.17 -89.22 18.95
N THR A 504 -71.57 -88.41 17.98
CA THR A 504 -72.83 -88.57 17.23
C THR A 504 -72.77 -89.80 16.31
N ALA A 505 -71.61 -90.09 15.70
CA ALA A 505 -71.39 -91.31 14.93
C ALA A 505 -71.42 -92.57 15.82
N GLN A 506 -70.83 -92.52 17.02
CA GLN A 506 -70.88 -93.60 18.01
C GLN A 506 -72.30 -93.85 18.54
N MET A 507 -73.06 -92.82 18.92
CA MET A 507 -74.46 -92.97 19.33
C MET A 507 -75.36 -93.48 18.18
N SER A 508 -75.05 -93.15 16.93
CA SER A 508 -75.80 -93.66 15.77
C SER A 508 -75.55 -95.15 15.50
N ALA A 509 -74.36 -95.67 15.84
CA ALA A 509 -74.04 -97.09 15.75
C ALA A 509 -74.72 -97.89 16.87
N GLU A 510 -74.79 -97.34 18.08
CA GLU A 510 -75.50 -97.94 19.22
C GLU A 510 -77.04 -97.94 19.00
N LEU A 511 -77.61 -96.87 18.44
CA LEU A 511 -79.02 -96.82 18.03
C LEU A 511 -79.39 -97.87 16.97
N LYS A 512 -78.45 -98.24 16.11
CA LYS A 512 -78.68 -99.25 15.06
C LYS A 512 -78.74 -100.67 15.61
N ILE A 513 -77.95 -100.97 16.65
CA ILE A 513 -77.96 -102.25 17.36
C ILE A 513 -79.21 -102.37 18.25
N ALA A 514 -79.62 -101.29 18.91
CA ALA A 514 -80.84 -101.25 19.72
C ALA A 514 -82.13 -101.41 18.88
N ASN A 515 -82.19 -100.84 17.67
CA ASN A 515 -83.34 -101.02 16.77
C ASN A 515 -83.48 -102.44 16.23
N GLN A 516 -82.38 -103.14 15.94
CA GLN A 516 -82.44 -104.56 15.53
C GLN A 516 -82.93 -105.49 16.65
N GLN A 517 -82.70 -105.12 17.92
CA GLN A 517 -83.21 -105.87 19.07
C GLN A 517 -84.71 -105.62 19.33
N LEU A 518 -85.22 -104.43 18.98
CA LEU A 518 -86.65 -104.09 19.11
C LEU A 518 -87.50 -104.81 18.04
N GLU A 519 -86.99 -104.98 16.81
CA GLU A 519 -87.69 -105.70 15.73
C GLU A 519 -87.89 -107.20 16.04
N VAL A 520 -86.92 -107.84 16.69
CA VAL A 520 -87.03 -109.25 17.11
C VAL A 520 -88.09 -109.43 18.21
N GLN A 521 -88.16 -108.51 19.18
CA GLN A 521 -89.19 -108.56 20.23
C GLN A 521 -90.61 -108.24 19.70
N GLN A 522 -90.73 -107.39 18.69
CA GLN A 522 -92.02 -107.09 18.05
C GLN A 522 -92.57 -108.24 17.20
N GLN A 523 -91.71 -109.04 16.56
CA GLN A 523 -92.14 -110.24 15.84
C GLN A 523 -92.63 -111.36 16.78
N GLU A 524 -92.04 -111.49 17.97
CA GLU A 524 -92.49 -112.44 18.99
C GLU A 524 -93.85 -112.01 19.61
N TYR A 525 -94.04 -110.72 19.90
CA TYR A 525 -95.30 -110.15 20.38
C TYR A 525 -96.47 -110.36 19.40
N ASN A 526 -96.25 -110.12 18.11
CA ASN A 526 -97.28 -110.26 17.08
C ASN A 526 -97.72 -111.72 16.85
N SER A 527 -96.83 -112.69 17.05
CA SER A 527 -97.14 -114.12 16.92
C SER A 527 -98.00 -114.67 18.08
N LEU A 528 -97.87 -114.08 19.28
CA LEU A 528 -98.70 -114.40 20.45
C LEU A 528 -100.08 -113.72 20.40
N HIS A 529 -100.15 -112.50 19.86
CA HIS A 529 -101.40 -111.73 19.73
C HIS A 529 -102.39 -112.37 18.75
N LEU A 530 -101.93 -113.02 17.68
CA LEU A 530 -102.80 -113.64 16.67
C LEU A 530 -103.48 -114.94 17.17
N ARG A 531 -102.85 -115.67 18.10
CA ARG A 531 -103.41 -116.91 18.68
C ARG A 531 -104.42 -116.65 19.81
N LEU A 532 -104.30 -115.54 20.52
CA LEU A 532 -105.25 -115.12 21.57
C LEU A 532 -106.53 -114.48 20.97
N SER A 533 -106.40 -113.86 19.78
CA SER A 533 -107.51 -113.20 19.08
C SER A 533 -108.50 -114.15 18.39
N GLU A 534 -108.12 -115.39 18.05
CA GLU A 534 -109.03 -116.38 17.45
C GLU A 534 -109.81 -117.21 18.47
N GLN A 535 -109.30 -117.37 19.71
CA GLN A 535 -110.04 -118.04 20.80
C GLN A 535 -111.15 -117.14 21.39
N LEU A 536 -110.97 -115.82 21.43
CA LEU A 536 -111.96 -114.85 21.91
C LEU A 536 -113.07 -114.52 20.88
N SER A 537 -112.89 -114.90 19.61
CA SER A 537 -113.87 -114.72 18.52
C SER A 537 -114.97 -115.80 18.52
N LYS A 538 -114.71 -116.98 19.11
CA LYS A 538 -115.69 -118.08 19.24
C LYS A 538 -116.58 -118.00 20.49
N GLU A 539 -116.20 -117.25 21.52
CA GLU A 539 -117.00 -117.08 22.75
C GLU A 539 -117.89 -115.81 22.73
N ALA A 540 -117.65 -114.87 21.81
CA ALA A 540 -118.41 -113.62 21.71
C ALA A 540 -119.69 -113.69 20.84
N GLN A 541 -119.92 -114.76 20.07
CA GLN A 541 -121.13 -114.94 19.25
C GLN A 541 -122.28 -115.68 19.96
N GLU A 542 -122.11 -116.18 21.20
CA GLU A 542 -123.12 -116.98 21.93
C GLU A 542 -123.81 -116.27 23.13
N GLN A 543 -123.47 -115.03 23.50
CA GLN A 543 -124.14 -114.34 24.64
C GLN A 543 -124.82 -112.99 24.32
N GLU A 544 -124.69 -112.44 23.11
CA GLU A 544 -125.36 -111.18 22.69
C GLU A 544 -126.70 -111.40 21.96
N ALA A 545 -127.44 -112.44 22.36
CA ALA A 545 -128.87 -112.63 22.00
C ALA A 545 -129.77 -112.97 23.22
N HIS A 546 -129.24 -112.99 24.45
CA HIS A 546 -130.02 -113.19 25.69
C HIS A 546 -130.12 -111.94 26.59
N ALA A 547 -129.64 -110.78 26.13
CA ALA A 547 -129.70 -109.51 26.88
C ALA A 547 -130.55 -108.42 26.17
N GLU A 548 -131.62 -108.84 25.47
CA GLU A 548 -132.87 -108.06 25.40
C GLU A 548 -133.68 -108.14 26.72
N GLU A 549 -133.23 -108.91 27.70
CA GLU A 549 -133.86 -109.01 29.01
C GLU A 549 -132.97 -108.34 30.06
N TYR A 550 -133.52 -107.31 30.70
CA TYR A 550 -133.00 -106.63 31.90
C TYR A 550 -132.35 -105.26 31.76
N LYS A 551 -132.89 -104.51 30.79
CA LYS A 551 -133.35 -103.12 30.99
C LYS A 551 -134.54 -103.00 31.98
N LYS A 552 -134.46 -103.65 33.15
CA LYS A 552 -135.48 -103.57 34.21
C LYS A 552 -134.95 -103.54 35.65
N ASN A 553 -133.65 -103.78 35.91
CA ASN A 553 -133.16 -103.84 37.31
C ASN A 553 -132.16 -102.77 37.73
N GLU A 554 -132.07 -101.68 36.97
CA GLU A 554 -131.60 -100.36 37.39
C GLU A 554 -132.54 -99.67 38.42
N ASN A 555 -133.53 -100.39 38.97
CA ASN A 555 -134.31 -100.00 40.16
C ASN A 555 -133.71 -100.49 41.49
N SER A 556 -132.59 -101.21 41.49
CA SER A 556 -132.11 -101.91 42.71
C SER A 556 -130.84 -101.33 43.34
N PHE A 557 -130.07 -100.50 42.63
CA PHE A 557 -128.82 -99.95 43.17
C PHE A 557 -128.94 -98.52 43.73
N SER A 558 -130.07 -97.85 43.48
CA SER A 558 -130.53 -96.68 44.25
C SER A 558 -130.72 -96.99 45.76
N HIS A 559 -130.68 -98.25 46.19
CA HIS A 559 -130.94 -98.66 47.57
C HIS A 559 -129.65 -98.83 48.41
N LEU A 560 -128.51 -99.20 47.81
CA LEU A 560 -127.28 -99.52 48.57
C LEU A 560 -126.42 -98.27 48.85
N GLU A 561 -126.59 -97.21 48.07
CA GLU A 561 -125.95 -95.91 48.28
C GLU A 561 -126.56 -95.15 49.49
N GLN A 562 -127.79 -95.50 49.92
CA GLN A 562 -128.41 -94.95 51.14
C GLN A 562 -127.87 -95.56 52.45
N GLU A 563 -127.30 -96.78 52.45
CA GLU A 563 -126.83 -97.44 53.69
C GLU A 563 -125.40 -97.06 54.10
N LEU A 564 -124.53 -96.73 53.13
CA LEU A 564 -123.15 -96.28 53.42
C LEU A 564 -123.11 -94.84 53.96
N GLN A 565 -124.17 -94.07 53.77
CA GLN A 565 -124.33 -92.73 54.35
C GLN A 565 -124.66 -92.76 55.86
N ALA A 566 -125.13 -93.90 56.40
CA ALA A 566 -125.43 -94.07 57.83
C ALA A 566 -124.20 -94.40 58.69
N THR A 567 -123.19 -95.07 58.14
CA THR A 567 -121.98 -95.48 58.88
C THR A 567 -120.96 -94.37 59.06
N ILE A 568 -121.03 -93.31 58.24
CA ILE A 568 -120.21 -92.09 58.38
C ILE A 568 -120.65 -91.25 59.60
N SER A 569 -121.89 -91.40 60.08
CA SER A 569 -122.40 -90.69 61.27
C SER A 569 -121.86 -91.23 62.59
N ASP A 570 -121.41 -92.48 62.66
CA ASP A 570 -121.12 -93.19 63.92
C ASP A 570 -119.64 -93.07 64.34
N LEU A 571 -118.74 -92.80 63.39
CA LEU A 571 -117.30 -92.61 63.67
C LEU A 571 -116.92 -91.17 64.03
N GLN A 572 -117.83 -90.20 63.87
CA GLN A 572 -117.65 -88.83 64.37
C GLN A 572 -117.76 -88.74 65.91
N ASP A 573 -118.49 -89.66 66.55
CA ASP A 573 -118.69 -89.65 68.01
C ASP A 573 -117.51 -90.20 68.82
N GLN A 574 -116.63 -91.01 68.22
CA GLN A 574 -115.43 -91.53 68.90
C GLN A 574 -114.32 -90.47 69.07
N LEU A 575 -114.48 -89.27 68.50
CA LEU A 575 -113.57 -88.14 68.65
C LEU A 575 -113.84 -87.32 69.94
N GLY A 576 -114.99 -87.53 70.61
CA GLY A 576 -115.41 -86.79 71.81
C GLY A 576 -114.74 -87.23 73.11
N ASP A 577 -114.34 -88.50 73.23
CA ASP A 577 -113.88 -89.06 74.52
C ASP A 577 -112.37 -88.95 74.77
N LYS A 578 -111.57 -88.59 73.76
CA LYS A 578 -110.13 -88.29 73.93
C LYS A 578 -109.85 -86.96 74.63
N ASN A 579 -110.76 -85.98 74.55
CA ASN A 579 -110.53 -84.63 75.09
C ASN A 579 -110.81 -84.49 76.59
N LYS A 580 -111.64 -85.36 77.19
CA LYS A 580 -111.95 -85.31 78.64
C LYS A 580 -110.82 -85.82 79.54
N ALA A 581 -109.94 -86.69 79.00
CA ALA A 581 -108.83 -87.27 79.75
C ALA A 581 -107.67 -86.28 80.02
N GLN A 582 -107.49 -85.25 79.20
CA GLN A 582 -106.41 -84.26 79.40
C GLN A 582 -106.72 -83.23 80.51
N HIS A 583 -107.99 -82.96 80.79
CA HIS A 583 -108.37 -81.93 81.77
C HIS A 583 -108.33 -82.40 83.23
N LEU A 584 -108.57 -83.67 83.52
CA LEU A 584 -108.55 -84.21 84.89
C LEU A 584 -107.13 -84.31 85.48
N THR A 585 -106.12 -84.58 84.65
CA THR A 585 -104.71 -84.66 85.09
C THR A 585 -104.18 -83.29 85.56
N ARG A 586 -104.65 -82.18 84.95
CA ARG A 586 -104.28 -80.82 85.35
C ARG A 586 -104.90 -80.36 86.67
N ALA A 587 -106.07 -80.88 87.03
CA ALA A 587 -106.77 -80.50 88.25
C ALA A 587 -106.20 -81.19 89.51
N VAL A 588 -105.69 -82.42 89.38
CA VAL A 588 -105.08 -83.14 90.51
C VAL A 588 -103.71 -82.55 90.89
N ALA A 589 -102.94 -82.08 89.92
CA ALA A 589 -101.64 -81.45 90.15
C ALA A 589 -101.72 -80.17 90.99
N THR A 590 -102.79 -79.40 90.85
CA THR A 590 -102.97 -78.12 91.54
C THR A 590 -103.48 -78.27 92.98
N LEU A 591 -104.21 -79.34 93.29
CA LEU A 591 -104.80 -79.57 94.62
C LEU A 591 -103.82 -80.17 95.64
N LEU A 592 -102.80 -80.90 95.20
CA LEU A 592 -101.86 -81.61 96.07
C LEU A 592 -100.50 -80.93 96.25
N LYS A 593 -100.30 -79.74 95.64
CA LYS A 593 -99.05 -78.95 95.69
C LYS A 593 -97.80 -79.80 95.45
N PHE A 594 -97.89 -80.67 94.45
CA PHE A 594 -96.74 -81.46 94.04
C PHE A 594 -95.61 -80.54 93.59
N SER A 595 -94.39 -80.91 94.00
CA SER A 595 -93.18 -80.31 93.43
C SER A 595 -93.13 -80.63 91.91
N PRO A 596 -92.44 -79.81 91.09
CA PRO A 596 -92.28 -80.07 89.65
C PRO A 596 -91.76 -81.48 89.32
N GLU A 597 -90.99 -82.08 90.25
CA GLU A 597 -90.45 -83.43 90.12
C GLU A 597 -91.52 -84.52 90.33
N GLU A 598 -92.48 -84.28 91.24
CA GLU A 598 -93.57 -85.21 91.54
C GLU A 598 -94.67 -85.18 90.45
N GLU A 599 -94.94 -84.01 89.87
CA GLU A 599 -95.88 -83.86 88.75
C GLU A 599 -95.37 -84.53 87.45
N ARG A 600 -94.03 -84.56 87.27
CA ARG A 600 -93.38 -85.28 86.17
C ARG A 600 -93.48 -86.79 86.34
N LEU A 601 -93.27 -87.30 87.56
CA LEU A 601 -93.35 -88.72 87.85
C LEU A 601 -94.77 -89.28 87.62
N LEU A 602 -95.81 -88.49 87.89
CA LEU A 602 -97.21 -88.88 87.71
C LEU A 602 -97.62 -88.95 86.22
N ARG A 603 -97.15 -88.00 85.40
CA ARG A 603 -97.33 -88.03 83.93
C ARG A 603 -96.62 -89.24 83.32
N ASP A 604 -95.36 -89.46 83.69
CA ASP A 604 -94.54 -90.57 83.18
C ASP A 604 -95.12 -91.94 83.58
N THR A 605 -95.80 -92.03 84.73
CA THR A 605 -96.45 -93.28 85.18
C THR A 605 -97.77 -93.57 84.45
N LEU A 606 -98.51 -92.54 84.03
CA LEU A 606 -99.78 -92.68 83.30
C LEU A 606 -99.55 -93.03 81.83
N GLU A 607 -98.53 -92.42 81.22
CA GLU A 607 -98.10 -92.70 79.84
C GLU A 607 -97.46 -94.10 79.72
N TRP A 608 -96.76 -94.56 80.76
CA TRP A 608 -96.29 -95.94 80.86
C TRP A 608 -97.43 -96.97 80.84
N LYS A 609 -98.56 -96.70 81.52
CA LYS A 609 -99.69 -97.66 81.55
C LYS A 609 -100.49 -97.73 80.24
N MET A 610 -100.43 -96.70 79.39
CA MET A 610 -101.15 -96.64 78.12
C MET A 610 -100.27 -97.02 76.91
N SER A 611 -98.97 -97.25 77.12
CA SER A 611 -98.01 -97.60 76.07
C SER A 611 -97.56 -99.06 76.18
N TRP A 612 -97.62 -99.80 75.07
CA TRP A 612 -97.19 -101.21 75.00
C TRP A 612 -95.64 -101.37 75.07
N PHE A 613 -94.87 -100.27 75.01
CA PHE A 613 -93.40 -100.29 74.97
C PHE A 613 -92.71 -99.17 75.78
N GLY A 614 -93.23 -98.82 76.97
CA GLY A 614 -92.61 -97.85 77.88
C GLY A 614 -91.79 -98.47 79.02
N SER A 615 -90.63 -97.90 79.35
CA SER A 615 -89.74 -98.34 80.45
C SER A 615 -89.97 -97.55 81.75
N ARG A 616 -89.86 -98.21 82.92
CA ARG A 616 -90.24 -97.71 84.26
C ARG A 616 -89.23 -96.69 84.86
N PRO A 617 -89.65 -95.61 85.56
CA PRO A 617 -88.74 -94.59 86.12
C PRO A 617 -88.05 -95.02 87.42
N ARG A 618 -86.81 -94.55 87.67
CA ARG A 618 -86.00 -94.80 88.89
C ARG A 618 -85.96 -93.55 89.80
N LEU A 619 -86.03 -93.74 91.12
CA LEU A 619 -85.92 -92.71 92.17
C LEU A 619 -84.67 -92.92 93.07
N PRO A 620 -84.14 -91.88 93.74
CA PRO A 620 -82.74 -91.80 94.17
C PRO A 620 -82.46 -92.33 95.58
N SER A 621 -81.19 -92.67 95.77
CA SER A 621 -80.54 -93.37 96.90
C SER A 621 -80.31 -92.53 98.15
N SER A 622 -80.31 -93.18 99.34
CA SER A 622 -79.40 -92.82 100.44
C SER A 622 -79.36 -93.89 101.56
N SER A 623 -78.16 -94.44 101.76
CA SER A 623 -77.49 -94.79 103.03
C SER A 623 -78.31 -94.94 104.31
N SER A 624 -78.33 -96.16 104.87
CA SER A 624 -77.67 -96.54 106.13
C SER A 624 -77.66 -98.05 106.31
#